data_AF-A0A7S2FH83-F1
#
_entry.id   AF-A0A7S2FH83-F1
#
_cell.length_a   1.000
_cell.length_b   1.000
_cell.length_c   1.000
_cell.angle_alpha   90.00
_cell.angle_beta   90.00
_cell.angle_gamma   90.00
#
_symmetry.space_group_name_H-M   'P 1'
#
loop_
_entity.id
_entity.type
_entity.pdbx_description
1 polymer ?
#
loop_
_entity_poly.entity_id
_entity_poly.type
_entity_poly.pdbx_seq_one_letter_code
_entity_poly.pdbx_strand_id
1 'polypeptide(L)'
;MGLDGPTDEQQAATKIQAIHRGKADRAYVEDKRAMAMGGGGDQPMGSPGTGMDDMDHAQSWEERPETEMAYTQPEAVPEVPVWPSYCNPAYIMPSVISVSVRRPGGAVDTYEVSIEKAAAPTPYLGGYRHKKTGFKYHHACSQTPSGLDKRIGWNNPESKHHRDTQTYETKTRSQMTQREYGTQMKRKDLYMDDAGDNEIVARPYFSAAQLHELKRDKTLVIQCYYRGYVARKRTWAMREALYLEHLAEREAAEKSAAANEKRRQYEVERRMNPKSLTDFELLYNELEAWRQKEMAAISALNLSDTEYKERMNDLLAKQSKALQTIDRLKVDASKHGHQQRVGRMLELMSKPKLWELGNGEVQEVHTASTERAQELMELYQGLNDTRLAIDERLDVLLNTKWTAKDFDCPLTRDIVELCDREAEMLNRGRSEATLGGLRKRLSNLFLQFVETPDFNPEAARFLKTQQPETTRIMSSTM
;
A
#
# COMPACT_ATOMS: atom_id res chain seq x y z
N MET A 1 -29.27 25.52 -60.75
CA MET A 1 -28.95 25.50 -59.30
C MET A 1 -28.16 24.22 -59.05
N GLY A 2 -26.84 24.34 -58.96
CA GLY A 2 -25.93 23.20 -58.77
C GLY A 2 -25.92 22.73 -57.32
N LEU A 3 -25.96 21.42 -57.12
CA LEU A 3 -25.78 20.76 -55.83
C LEU A 3 -24.30 20.38 -55.72
N ASP A 4 -23.50 21.24 -55.09
CA ASP A 4 -22.13 20.89 -54.72
C ASP A 4 -22.15 19.99 -53.47
N GLY A 5 -21.59 18.79 -53.60
CA GLY A 5 -21.36 17.88 -52.48
C GLY A 5 -20.35 18.45 -51.48
N PRO A 6 -20.27 17.88 -50.26
CA PRO A 6 -19.38 18.37 -49.22
C PRO A 6 -17.93 18.31 -49.70
N THR A 7 -17.26 19.46 -49.68
CA THR A 7 -15.87 19.63 -50.11
C THR A 7 -14.93 18.73 -49.31
N ASP A 8 -13.81 18.31 -49.91
CA ASP A 8 -12.82 17.40 -49.29
C ASP A 8 -12.34 17.92 -47.92
N GLU A 9 -12.33 19.24 -47.73
CA GLU A 9 -12.01 19.88 -46.45
C GLU A 9 -13.04 19.58 -45.35
N GLN A 10 -14.34 19.53 -45.69
CA GLN A 10 -15.40 19.17 -44.75
C GLN A 10 -15.34 17.69 -44.36
N GLN A 11 -14.93 16.82 -45.29
CA GLN A 11 -14.70 15.40 -45.02
C GLN A 11 -13.44 15.17 -44.16
N ALA A 12 -12.38 15.94 -44.41
CA ALA A 12 -11.18 15.93 -43.58
C ALA A 12 -11.46 16.43 -42.15
N ALA A 13 -12.23 17.52 -42.02
CA ALA A 13 -12.61 18.09 -40.72
C ALA A 13 -13.47 17.13 -39.89
N THR A 14 -14.44 16.46 -40.49
CA THR A 14 -15.26 15.43 -39.81
C THR A 14 -14.42 14.22 -39.39
N LYS A 15 -13.44 13.80 -40.19
CA LYS A 15 -12.51 12.71 -39.84
C LYS A 15 -11.59 13.09 -38.68
N ILE A 16 -11.09 14.33 -38.64
CA ILE A 16 -10.28 14.86 -37.53
C ILE A 16 -11.13 14.95 -36.24
N GLN A 17 -12.36 15.45 -36.33
CA GLN A 17 -13.27 15.50 -35.17
C GLN A 17 -13.60 14.10 -34.62
N ALA A 18 -13.77 13.10 -35.48
CA ALA A 18 -13.97 11.71 -35.05
C ALA A 18 -12.73 11.14 -34.33
N ILE A 19 -11.52 11.48 -34.80
CA ILE A 19 -10.26 11.06 -34.14
C ILE A 19 -10.11 11.73 -32.77
N HIS A 20 -10.46 13.00 -32.63
CA HIS A 20 -10.41 13.70 -31.35
C HIS A 20 -11.42 13.13 -30.34
N ARG A 21 -12.65 12.81 -30.79
CA ARG A 21 -13.65 12.12 -29.94
C ARG A 21 -13.14 10.75 -29.49
N GLY A 22 -12.60 9.94 -30.40
CA GLY A 22 -12.01 8.64 -30.04
C GLY A 22 -10.74 8.72 -29.18
N LYS A 23 -10.02 9.85 -29.15
CA LYS A 23 -8.91 10.08 -28.20
C LYS A 23 -9.44 10.47 -26.82
N ALA A 24 -10.45 11.33 -26.75
CA ALA A 24 -11.09 11.72 -25.49
C ALA A 24 -11.77 10.51 -24.81
N ASP A 25 -12.46 9.68 -25.58
CA ASP A 25 -13.12 8.47 -25.05
C ASP A 25 -12.09 7.44 -24.53
N ARG A 26 -10.93 7.31 -25.19
CA ARG A 26 -9.84 6.44 -24.70
C ARG A 26 -9.19 6.97 -23.43
N ALA A 27 -8.95 8.28 -23.36
CA ALA A 27 -8.41 8.91 -22.15
C ALA A 27 -9.39 8.76 -20.97
N TYR A 28 -10.69 8.90 -21.19
CA TYR A 28 -11.72 8.67 -20.17
C TYR A 28 -11.73 7.22 -19.67
N VAL A 29 -11.56 6.24 -20.57
CA VAL A 29 -11.48 4.82 -20.21
C VAL A 29 -10.19 4.49 -19.45
N GLU A 30 -9.06 5.09 -19.83
CA GLU A 30 -7.78 4.95 -19.12
C GLU A 30 -7.82 5.56 -17.72
N ASP A 31 -8.41 6.74 -17.56
CA ASP A 31 -8.57 7.41 -16.27
C ASP A 31 -9.49 6.60 -15.33
N LYS A 32 -10.58 6.03 -15.88
CA LYS A 32 -11.42 5.07 -15.14
C LYS A 32 -10.68 3.80 -14.75
N ARG A 33 -9.77 3.31 -15.59
CA ARG A 33 -8.96 2.12 -15.32
C ARG A 33 -7.90 2.40 -14.26
N ALA A 34 -7.31 3.59 -14.26
CA ALA A 34 -6.38 4.04 -13.22
C ALA A 34 -7.08 4.20 -11.86
N MET A 35 -8.28 4.79 -11.83
CA MET A 35 -9.10 4.87 -10.62
C MET A 35 -9.50 3.50 -10.07
N ALA A 36 -9.74 2.51 -10.93
CA ALA A 36 -10.07 1.14 -10.51
C ALA A 36 -8.88 0.36 -9.94
N MET A 37 -7.64 0.74 -10.27
CA MET A 37 -6.41 0.07 -9.81
C MET A 37 -5.77 0.73 -8.58
N GLY A 38 -6.27 1.89 -8.14
CA GLY A 38 -5.75 2.62 -6.96
C GLY A 38 -6.32 2.19 -5.60
N GLY A 39 -7.21 1.20 -5.57
CA GLY A 39 -7.89 0.73 -4.35
C GLY A 39 -7.62 -0.75 -4.08
N GLY A 40 -6.37 -1.13 -3.85
CA GLY A 40 -5.99 -2.48 -3.50
C GLY A 40 -4.64 -2.50 -2.80
N GLY A 41 -4.65 -2.70 -1.48
CA GLY A 41 -3.44 -2.84 -0.67
C GLY A 41 -2.60 -4.05 -1.08
N ASP A 42 -1.32 -3.90 -0.80
CA ASP A 42 -0.20 -4.78 -1.12
C ASP A 42 -0.43 -6.26 -0.72
N GLN A 43 -0.36 -7.18 -1.68
CA GLN A 43 -0.11 -8.61 -1.45
C GLN A 43 0.90 -9.11 -2.50
N PRO A 44 1.93 -9.87 -2.10
CA PRO A 44 3.04 -10.22 -2.98
C PRO A 44 2.61 -11.30 -3.99
N MET A 45 2.69 -10.96 -5.28
CA MET A 45 2.46 -11.88 -6.39
C MET A 45 3.64 -12.83 -6.55
N GLY A 46 3.42 -14.12 -6.29
CA GLY A 46 4.35 -15.19 -6.64
C GLY A 46 4.52 -15.34 -8.16
N SER A 47 5.75 -15.63 -8.59
CA SER A 47 6.15 -15.79 -10.00
C SER A 47 5.33 -16.83 -10.78
N PRO A 48 5.04 -16.60 -12.07
CA PRO A 48 4.42 -17.60 -12.93
C PRO A 48 5.47 -18.62 -13.38
N GLY A 49 5.41 -19.82 -12.80
CA GLY A 49 6.17 -20.98 -13.24
C GLY A 49 5.58 -21.56 -14.53
N THR A 50 6.43 -21.60 -15.56
CA THR A 50 6.33 -22.39 -16.78
C THR A 50 6.21 -23.88 -16.44
N GLY A 51 5.21 -24.56 -17.00
CA GLY A 51 5.01 -26.00 -16.82
C GLY A 51 3.82 -26.48 -17.64
N MET A 52 3.97 -26.39 -18.96
CA MET A 52 3.10 -27.04 -19.94
C MET A 52 3.84 -28.29 -20.37
N ASP A 53 3.39 -29.47 -19.95
CA ASP A 53 3.46 -30.74 -20.68
C ASP A 53 2.73 -31.83 -19.88
N ASP A 54 2.13 -32.76 -20.63
CA ASP A 54 1.50 -34.03 -20.22
C ASP A 54 0.08 -34.00 -19.61
N MET A 55 -0.93 -34.00 -20.48
CA MET A 55 -2.17 -34.77 -20.24
C MET A 55 -2.72 -35.33 -21.55
N ASP A 56 -2.06 -36.39 -22.04
CA ASP A 56 -2.64 -37.38 -22.95
C ASP A 56 -3.14 -38.56 -22.10
N HIS A 57 -4.31 -38.42 -21.47
CA HIS A 57 -5.10 -39.56 -20.99
C HIS A 57 -6.58 -39.27 -21.19
N ALA A 58 -7.04 -39.53 -22.42
CA ALA A 58 -8.42 -39.82 -22.72
C ALA A 58 -8.85 -41.07 -21.94
N GLN A 59 -9.53 -40.87 -20.82
CA GLN A 59 -10.46 -41.85 -20.28
C GLN A 59 -11.86 -41.43 -20.66
N SER A 60 -12.54 -42.37 -21.32
CA SER A 60 -13.92 -42.32 -21.74
C SER A 60 -14.81 -41.85 -20.60
N TRP A 61 -15.55 -40.77 -20.85
CA TRP A 61 -16.75 -40.47 -20.09
C TRP A 61 -17.83 -41.45 -20.53
N GLU A 62 -17.74 -42.69 -20.06
CA GLU A 62 -18.88 -43.61 -20.06
C GLU A 62 -19.92 -43.04 -19.09
N GLU A 63 -21.07 -42.70 -19.68
CA GLU A 63 -22.42 -42.76 -19.10
C GLU A 63 -22.56 -42.27 -17.65
N ARG A 64 -22.74 -40.96 -17.49
CA ARG A 64 -23.63 -40.50 -16.42
C ARG A 64 -25.04 -40.96 -16.80
N PRO A 65 -25.74 -41.75 -15.96
CA PRO A 65 -27.14 -42.04 -16.22
C PRO A 65 -27.89 -40.71 -16.19
N GLU A 66 -28.49 -40.37 -17.32
CA GLU A 66 -29.54 -39.36 -17.40
C GLU A 66 -30.64 -39.85 -16.45
N THR A 67 -30.69 -39.32 -15.22
CA THR A 67 -31.91 -39.40 -14.43
C THR A 67 -32.93 -38.53 -15.18
N GLU A 68 -33.67 -39.19 -16.07
CA GLU A 68 -34.99 -38.74 -16.49
C GLU A 68 -35.77 -38.41 -15.22
N MET A 69 -35.91 -37.12 -14.90
CA MET A 69 -36.94 -36.68 -13.96
C MET A 69 -38.28 -36.84 -14.68
N ALA A 70 -38.73 -38.08 -14.80
CA ALA A 70 -40.13 -38.38 -14.99
C ALA A 70 -40.88 -37.68 -13.87
N TYR A 71 -41.84 -36.82 -14.23
CA TYR A 71 -42.88 -36.40 -13.30
C TYR A 71 -43.66 -37.66 -12.92
N THR A 72 -43.19 -38.37 -11.89
CA THR A 72 -44.00 -39.39 -11.22
C THR A 72 -45.23 -38.68 -10.69
N GLN A 73 -46.39 -39.07 -11.22
CA GLN A 73 -47.68 -38.71 -10.65
C GLN A 73 -47.60 -38.98 -9.14
N PRO A 74 -48.06 -38.05 -8.28
CA PRO A 74 -47.99 -38.27 -6.84
C PRO A 74 -48.76 -39.56 -6.53
N GLU A 75 -48.06 -40.54 -5.95
CA GLU A 75 -48.67 -41.76 -5.44
C GLU A 75 -49.89 -41.40 -4.58
N ALA A 76 -50.96 -42.17 -4.73
CA ALA A 76 -52.19 -41.95 -4.00
C ALA A 76 -51.90 -41.89 -2.50
N VAL A 77 -52.30 -40.78 -1.86
CA VAL A 77 -52.14 -40.55 -0.42
C VAL A 77 -52.70 -41.77 0.34
N PRO A 78 -51.89 -42.47 1.16
CA PRO A 78 -52.36 -43.66 1.86
C PRO A 78 -53.54 -43.33 2.78
N GLU A 79 -54.56 -44.18 2.79
CA GLU A 79 -55.81 -43.97 3.56
C GLU A 79 -55.59 -44.01 5.08
N VAL A 80 -54.45 -44.57 5.53
CA VAL A 80 -54.08 -44.64 6.94
C VAL A 80 -52.90 -43.67 7.22
N PRO A 81 -53.06 -42.68 8.09
CA PRO A 81 -52.02 -41.72 8.41
C PRO A 81 -50.93 -42.38 9.27
N VAL A 82 -49.79 -42.70 8.67
CA VAL A 82 -48.59 -43.16 9.39
C VAL A 82 -47.75 -41.94 9.74
N TRP A 83 -47.49 -41.72 11.03
CA TRP A 83 -46.55 -40.69 11.47
C TRP A 83 -45.13 -41.09 11.06
N PRO A 84 -44.30 -40.16 10.55
CA PRO A 84 -42.87 -40.41 10.41
C PRO A 84 -42.30 -40.89 11.74
N SER A 85 -41.31 -41.79 11.73
CA SER A 85 -40.75 -42.40 12.94
C SER A 85 -40.30 -41.40 14.01
N TYR A 86 -39.91 -40.19 13.60
CA TYR A 86 -39.50 -39.09 14.46
C TYR A 86 -40.65 -38.22 15.01
N CYS A 87 -41.89 -38.42 14.54
CA CYS A 87 -43.10 -37.69 14.93
C CYS A 87 -44.17 -38.63 15.53
N ASN A 88 -43.77 -39.68 16.24
CA ASN A 88 -44.72 -40.57 16.89
C ASN A 88 -45.43 -39.85 18.07
N PRO A 89 -46.76 -39.67 18.05
CA PRO A 89 -47.49 -38.99 19.12
C PRO A 89 -47.48 -39.76 20.46
N ALA A 90 -47.09 -41.04 20.46
CA ALA A 90 -46.87 -41.82 21.68
C ALA A 90 -45.49 -41.57 22.33
N TYR A 91 -44.61 -40.79 21.70
CA TYR A 91 -43.28 -40.50 22.24
C TYR A 91 -43.36 -39.52 23.41
N ILE A 92 -43.06 -40.01 24.61
CA ILE A 92 -42.91 -39.19 25.82
C ILE A 92 -41.41 -38.96 26.03
N MET A 93 -40.95 -37.72 25.88
CA MET A 93 -39.54 -37.38 26.08
C MET A 93 -39.12 -37.68 27.54
N PRO A 94 -38.05 -38.45 27.78
CA PRO A 94 -37.55 -38.75 29.12
C PRO A 94 -36.92 -37.50 29.77
N SER A 95 -36.87 -37.48 31.11
CA SER A 95 -36.36 -36.34 31.90
C SER A 95 -34.84 -36.20 31.89
N VAL A 96 -34.11 -37.22 31.45
CA VAL A 96 -32.65 -37.21 31.29
C VAL A 96 -32.31 -37.88 29.97
N ILE A 97 -31.47 -37.24 29.15
CA ILE A 97 -30.97 -37.79 27.89
C ILE A 97 -29.45 -37.76 27.90
N SER A 98 -28.82 -38.86 27.49
CA SER A 98 -27.37 -38.92 27.28
C SER A 98 -27.01 -38.36 25.90
N VAL A 99 -26.28 -37.26 25.86
CA VAL A 99 -25.82 -36.59 24.63
C VAL A 99 -24.31 -36.81 24.47
N SER A 100 -23.92 -37.45 23.37
CA SER A 100 -22.52 -37.64 23.01
C SER A 100 -21.99 -36.45 22.20
N VAL A 101 -21.03 -35.70 22.74
CA VAL A 101 -20.41 -34.54 22.08
C VAL A 101 -18.98 -34.88 21.68
N ARG A 102 -18.64 -34.65 20.41
CA ARG A 102 -17.30 -34.91 19.87
C ARG A 102 -16.45 -33.64 19.92
N ARG A 103 -15.32 -33.67 20.63
CA ARG A 103 -14.37 -32.54 20.70
C ARG A 103 -13.49 -32.47 19.44
N PRO A 104 -12.94 -31.28 19.09
CA PRO A 104 -11.99 -31.15 17.99
C PRO A 104 -10.68 -31.83 18.42
N GLY A 105 -10.47 -33.05 17.94
CA GLY A 105 -9.48 -34.01 18.42
C GLY A 105 -9.97 -35.46 18.41
N GLY A 106 -11.27 -35.69 18.17
CA GLY A 106 -11.84 -37.01 17.87
C GLY A 106 -12.40 -37.78 19.06
N ALA A 107 -12.07 -37.37 20.29
CA ALA A 107 -12.66 -37.93 21.53
C ALA A 107 -14.16 -37.57 21.65
N VAL A 108 -14.96 -38.54 22.08
CA VAL A 108 -16.42 -38.42 22.26
C VAL A 108 -16.72 -38.54 23.75
N ASP A 109 -17.22 -37.47 24.35
CA ASP A 109 -17.67 -37.45 25.74
C ASP A 109 -19.19 -37.59 25.79
N THR A 110 -19.71 -38.38 26.72
CA THR A 110 -21.17 -38.53 26.91
C THR A 110 -21.60 -37.75 28.14
N TYR A 111 -22.54 -36.83 27.97
CA TYR A 111 -23.09 -35.99 29.03
C TYR A 111 -24.53 -36.39 29.32
N GLU A 112 -24.88 -36.58 30.59
CA GLU A 112 -26.26 -36.70 31.01
C GLU A 112 -26.87 -35.30 31.14
N VAL A 113 -27.84 -34.99 30.28
CA VAL A 113 -28.53 -33.71 30.26
C VAL A 113 -29.92 -33.88 30.88
N SER A 114 -30.15 -33.23 32.01
CA SER A 114 -31.48 -33.10 32.62
C SER A 114 -32.36 -32.14 31.82
N ILE A 115 -33.55 -32.59 31.44
CA ILE A 115 -34.51 -31.83 30.63
C ILE A 115 -35.62 -31.32 31.55
N GLU A 116 -35.65 -30.00 31.77
CA GLU A 116 -36.76 -29.32 32.42
C GLU A 116 -37.86 -29.03 31.39
N LYS A 117 -39.05 -29.60 31.60
CA LYS A 117 -40.20 -29.40 30.71
C LYS A 117 -40.90 -28.10 31.07
N ALA A 118 -40.88 -27.13 30.18
CA ALA A 118 -41.71 -25.94 30.33
C ALA A 118 -43.19 -26.32 30.15
N ALA A 119 -44.02 -26.11 31.17
CA ALA A 119 -45.46 -26.36 31.13
C ALA A 119 -46.27 -25.24 30.44
N ALA A 120 -45.59 -24.30 29.78
CA ALA A 120 -46.24 -23.17 29.14
C ALA A 120 -46.87 -23.60 27.79
N PRO A 121 -48.14 -23.26 27.52
CA PRO A 121 -48.73 -23.51 26.22
C PRO A 121 -47.99 -22.70 25.15
N THR A 122 -47.59 -23.35 24.05
CA THR A 122 -46.97 -22.67 22.92
C THR A 122 -47.96 -21.67 22.30
N PRO A 123 -47.54 -20.44 21.96
CA PRO A 123 -48.41 -19.48 21.31
C PRO A 123 -48.88 -20.00 19.94
N TYR A 124 -50.18 -19.90 19.66
CA TYR A 124 -50.74 -20.30 18.36
C TYR A 124 -50.37 -19.27 17.29
N LEU A 125 -49.44 -19.64 16.41
CA LEU A 125 -48.96 -18.77 15.32
C LEU A 125 -49.64 -19.05 13.96
N GLY A 126 -50.80 -19.71 13.98
CA GLY A 126 -51.50 -20.17 12.77
C GLY A 126 -51.08 -21.57 12.33
N GLY A 127 -51.65 -22.02 11.20
CA GLY A 127 -51.40 -23.35 10.66
C GLY A 127 -52.33 -23.72 9.51
N TYR A 128 -52.09 -24.88 8.91
CA TYR A 128 -52.91 -25.42 7.81
C TYR A 128 -53.65 -26.68 8.23
N ARG A 129 -54.87 -26.85 7.73
CA ARG A 129 -55.67 -28.06 7.94
C ARG A 129 -55.73 -28.88 6.65
N HIS A 130 -55.31 -30.14 6.72
CA HIS A 130 -55.45 -31.04 5.59
C HIS A 130 -56.94 -31.39 5.37
N LYS A 131 -57.46 -31.17 4.16
CA LYS A 131 -58.91 -31.24 3.88
C LYS A 131 -59.48 -32.66 3.97
N LYS A 132 -58.72 -33.70 3.60
CA LYS A 132 -59.20 -35.10 3.60
C LYS A 132 -59.01 -35.82 4.94
N THR A 133 -57.89 -35.59 5.62
CA THR A 133 -57.55 -36.29 6.89
C THR A 133 -57.91 -35.46 8.12
N GLY A 134 -58.21 -34.17 7.96
CA GLY A 134 -58.62 -33.28 9.03
C GLY A 134 -57.50 -32.81 9.97
N PHE A 135 -56.27 -33.31 9.84
CA PHE A 135 -55.13 -32.94 10.68
C PHE A 135 -54.77 -31.46 10.55
N LYS A 136 -54.44 -30.84 11.69
CA LYS A 136 -54.01 -29.44 11.79
C LYS A 136 -52.50 -29.41 12.02
N TYR A 137 -51.79 -28.74 11.13
CA TYR A 137 -50.34 -28.51 11.22
C TYR A 137 -50.13 -27.08 11.69
N HIS A 138 -49.53 -26.91 12.86
CA HIS A 138 -49.22 -25.59 13.41
C HIS A 138 -47.86 -25.10 12.92
N HIS A 139 -47.72 -23.79 12.69
CA HIS A 139 -46.41 -23.21 12.40
C HIS A 139 -45.49 -23.32 13.63
N ALA A 140 -44.25 -23.78 13.43
CA ALA A 140 -43.29 -23.94 14.51
C ALA A 140 -42.73 -22.57 14.97
N CYS A 141 -42.63 -22.37 16.28
CA CYS A 141 -41.86 -21.30 16.90
C CYS A 141 -40.52 -21.89 17.35
N SER A 142 -39.40 -21.24 17.03
CA SER A 142 -38.10 -21.57 17.64
C SER A 142 -38.04 -20.99 19.06
N GLN A 143 -37.61 -21.79 20.03
CA GLN A 143 -37.56 -21.45 21.45
C GLN A 143 -36.40 -20.50 21.81
N THR A 144 -35.42 -20.35 20.91
CA THR A 144 -34.34 -19.37 21.09
C THR A 144 -34.85 -17.98 20.73
N PRO A 145 -34.97 -17.04 21.69
CA PRO A 145 -35.21 -15.65 21.34
C PRO A 145 -34.09 -15.20 20.40
N SER A 146 -34.47 -14.56 19.30
CA SER A 146 -33.60 -13.99 18.25
C SER A 146 -32.74 -12.80 18.76
N GLY A 147 -32.16 -12.95 19.95
CA GLY A 147 -31.39 -11.92 20.66
C GLY A 147 -29.94 -12.31 20.95
N LEU A 148 -29.42 -13.42 20.41
CA LEU A 148 -28.03 -13.83 20.61
C LEU A 148 -27.01 -13.02 19.78
N ASP A 149 -27.46 -12.21 18.82
CA ASP A 149 -26.58 -11.44 17.94
C ASP A 149 -26.46 -9.95 18.32
N LYS A 150 -26.58 -9.65 19.62
CA LYS A 150 -26.27 -8.31 20.18
C LYS A 150 -24.81 -8.18 20.64
N ARG A 151 -24.01 -9.25 20.52
CA ARG A 151 -22.59 -9.27 20.94
C ARG A 151 -21.63 -8.74 19.90
N ILE A 152 -22.06 -8.60 18.65
CA ILE A 152 -21.29 -7.90 17.63
C ILE A 152 -21.72 -6.43 17.72
N GLY A 153 -20.80 -5.53 18.06
CA GLY A 153 -21.05 -4.10 18.20
C GLY A 153 -21.40 -3.45 16.87
N TRP A 154 -22.62 -3.65 16.38
CA TRP A 154 -23.16 -3.04 15.16
C TRP A 154 -23.62 -1.59 15.41
N ASN A 155 -22.75 -0.77 16.01
CA ASN A 155 -23.04 0.64 16.30
C ASN A 155 -22.66 1.59 15.16
N ASN A 156 -21.99 1.10 14.10
CA ASN A 156 -21.65 1.93 12.95
C ASN A 156 -22.70 1.77 11.83
N PRO A 157 -23.43 2.83 11.44
CA PRO A 157 -24.36 2.77 10.30
C PRO A 157 -23.68 2.29 9.02
N GLU A 158 -22.40 2.59 8.82
CA GLU A 158 -21.64 2.18 7.62
C GLU A 158 -21.43 0.67 7.52
N SER A 159 -21.33 -0.06 8.64
CA SER A 159 -21.19 -1.53 8.57
C SER A 159 -22.47 -2.21 8.11
N LYS A 160 -23.61 -1.49 8.06
CA LYS A 160 -24.89 -2.00 7.52
C LYS A 160 -24.93 -2.02 5.98
N HIS A 161 -23.96 -1.40 5.32
CA HIS A 161 -23.89 -1.31 3.87
C HIS A 161 -22.79 -2.23 3.36
N HIS A 162 -23.17 -3.33 2.71
CA HIS A 162 -22.27 -4.11 1.86
C HIS A 162 -22.69 -3.83 0.41
N ARG A 163 -21.70 -3.57 -0.46
CA ARG A 163 -21.91 -3.37 -1.92
C ARG A 163 -21.41 -4.56 -2.72
N ASP A 164 -21.22 -5.69 -2.07
CA ASP A 164 -20.68 -6.88 -2.68
C ASP A 164 -21.62 -7.33 -3.80
N THR A 165 -21.14 -7.17 -5.03
CA THR A 165 -21.83 -7.67 -6.21
C THR A 165 -20.99 -8.81 -6.75
N GLN A 166 -21.60 -9.98 -6.85
CA GLN A 166 -20.98 -11.11 -7.52
C GLN A 166 -20.79 -10.73 -9.00
N THR A 167 -19.54 -10.50 -9.40
CA THR A 167 -19.23 -10.21 -10.80
C THR A 167 -19.32 -11.53 -11.56
N TYR A 168 -20.40 -11.72 -12.32
CA TYR A 168 -20.64 -12.92 -13.12
C TYR A 168 -20.76 -12.56 -14.61
N GLU A 169 -20.21 -13.41 -15.48
CA GLU A 169 -20.33 -13.26 -16.93
C GLU A 169 -21.71 -13.74 -17.40
N THR A 170 -22.68 -12.83 -17.51
CA THR A 170 -24.02 -13.17 -18.01
C THR A 170 -23.99 -13.47 -19.51
N LYS A 171 -24.39 -14.69 -19.90
CA LYS A 171 -24.52 -15.10 -21.31
C LYS A 171 -25.98 -15.35 -21.66
N THR A 172 -26.48 -14.67 -22.69
CA THR A 172 -27.82 -14.91 -23.21
C THR A 172 -27.83 -16.19 -24.04
N ARG A 173 -28.78 -17.08 -23.78
CA ARG A 173 -29.04 -18.28 -24.58
C ARG A 173 -30.49 -18.22 -25.09
N SER A 174 -30.70 -18.52 -26.37
CA SER A 174 -32.04 -18.59 -26.96
C SER A 174 -32.59 -20.01 -26.92
N GLN A 175 -33.90 -20.14 -26.73
CA GLN A 175 -34.66 -21.38 -26.87
C GLN A 175 -35.81 -21.13 -27.86
N MET A 176 -36.07 -22.08 -28.75
CA MET A 176 -37.18 -22.02 -29.70
C MET A 176 -38.19 -23.13 -29.39
N THR A 177 -39.48 -22.81 -29.39
CA THR A 177 -40.57 -23.80 -29.31
C THR A 177 -40.85 -24.39 -30.70
N GLN A 178 -41.51 -25.55 -30.73
CA GLN A 178 -42.00 -26.13 -31.98
C GLN A 178 -43.01 -25.18 -32.65
N ARG A 179 -43.00 -25.14 -33.99
CA ARG A 179 -43.95 -24.37 -34.81
C ARG A 179 -44.69 -25.34 -35.72
N GLU A 180 -46.01 -25.30 -35.68
CA GLU A 180 -46.87 -26.13 -36.52
C GLU A 180 -47.42 -25.30 -37.68
N TYR A 181 -47.53 -25.94 -38.85
CA TYR A 181 -48.11 -25.38 -40.05
C TYR A 181 -48.98 -26.44 -40.73
N GLY A 182 -50.18 -26.04 -41.17
CA GLY A 182 -51.09 -26.90 -41.94
C GLY A 182 -51.24 -26.37 -43.36
N THR A 183 -51.22 -27.27 -44.34
CA THR A 183 -51.47 -26.95 -45.75
C THR A 183 -52.70 -27.71 -46.23
N GLN A 184 -53.58 -27.01 -46.95
CA GLN A 184 -54.81 -27.60 -47.48
C GLN A 184 -54.78 -27.52 -49.02
N MET A 185 -54.93 -28.66 -49.69
CA MET A 185 -54.90 -28.73 -51.15
C MET A 185 -56.22 -28.25 -51.74
N LYS A 186 -56.17 -27.30 -52.69
CA LYS A 186 -57.36 -26.74 -53.37
C LYS A 186 -58.19 -27.84 -54.05
N ARG A 187 -59.49 -27.89 -53.73
CA ARG A 187 -60.45 -28.85 -54.30
C ARG A 187 -61.72 -28.13 -54.76
N LYS A 188 -62.41 -28.70 -55.74
CA LYS A 188 -63.61 -28.08 -56.34
C LYS A 188 -64.82 -28.05 -55.39
N ASP A 189 -64.85 -28.96 -54.41
CA ASP A 189 -65.90 -29.12 -53.41
C ASP A 189 -65.65 -28.33 -52.11
N LEU A 190 -64.51 -27.65 -52.00
CA LEU A 190 -64.08 -26.95 -50.80
C LEU A 190 -63.70 -25.50 -51.11
N TYR A 191 -64.42 -24.55 -50.51
CA TYR A 191 -64.10 -23.13 -50.62
C TYR A 191 -62.85 -22.81 -49.79
N MET A 192 -61.88 -22.15 -50.40
CA MET A 192 -60.64 -21.67 -49.77
C MET A 192 -60.45 -20.20 -50.09
N ASP A 193 -59.95 -19.45 -49.12
CA ASP A 193 -59.59 -18.04 -49.27
C ASP A 193 -58.11 -17.92 -49.60
N ASP A 194 -57.82 -17.47 -50.82
CA ASP A 194 -56.46 -17.33 -51.36
C ASP A 194 -55.92 -15.88 -51.17
N ALA A 195 -56.65 -14.99 -50.48
CA ALA A 195 -56.32 -13.55 -50.40
C ALA A 195 -55.00 -13.23 -49.66
N GLY A 196 -54.49 -14.15 -48.83
CA GLY A 196 -53.23 -14.00 -48.08
C GLY A 196 -52.01 -14.65 -48.74
N ASP A 197 -52.19 -15.29 -49.90
CA ASP A 197 -51.14 -16.04 -50.58
C ASP A 197 -50.25 -15.12 -51.45
N ASN A 198 -48.99 -15.51 -51.62
CA ASN A 198 -48.03 -14.78 -52.45
C ASN A 198 -47.49 -15.68 -53.57
N GLU A 199 -47.54 -15.19 -54.81
CA GLU A 199 -46.91 -15.85 -55.96
C GLU A 199 -45.41 -15.53 -56.02
N ILE A 200 -44.55 -16.55 -56.02
CA ILE A 200 -43.10 -16.39 -56.04
C ILE A 200 -42.52 -17.03 -57.31
N VAL A 201 -41.70 -16.27 -58.05
CA VAL A 201 -40.95 -16.79 -59.20
C VAL A 201 -39.70 -17.53 -58.72
N ALA A 202 -39.51 -18.76 -59.22
CA ALA A 202 -38.37 -19.59 -58.84
C ALA A 202 -37.03 -18.96 -59.27
N ARG A 203 -36.10 -18.87 -58.32
CA ARG A 203 -34.70 -18.51 -58.59
C ARG A 203 -33.89 -19.76 -58.97
N PRO A 204 -32.68 -19.61 -59.56
CA PRO A 204 -31.79 -20.73 -59.80
C PRO A 204 -31.61 -21.56 -58.52
N TYR A 205 -31.89 -22.85 -58.61
CA TYR A 205 -31.77 -23.76 -57.47
C TYR A 205 -30.30 -23.97 -57.14
N PHE A 206 -29.92 -23.66 -55.90
CA PHE A 206 -28.57 -23.90 -55.41
C PHE A 206 -28.53 -25.27 -54.75
N SER A 207 -27.82 -26.21 -55.37
CA SER A 207 -27.79 -27.58 -54.87
C SER A 207 -27.01 -27.69 -53.57
N ALA A 208 -27.35 -28.68 -52.75
CA ALA A 208 -26.61 -28.95 -51.51
C ALA A 208 -25.11 -29.15 -51.79
N ALA A 209 -24.76 -29.84 -52.88
CA ALA A 209 -23.37 -30.05 -53.29
C ALA A 209 -22.63 -28.73 -53.59
N GLN A 210 -23.27 -27.81 -54.32
CA GLN A 210 -22.70 -26.48 -54.60
C GLN A 210 -22.53 -25.64 -53.32
N LEU A 211 -23.46 -25.76 -52.35
CA LEU A 211 -23.32 -25.11 -51.05
C LEU A 211 -22.13 -25.65 -50.25
N HIS A 212 -21.92 -26.97 -50.27
CA HIS A 212 -20.79 -27.60 -49.60
C HIS A 212 -19.46 -27.18 -50.21
N GLU A 213 -19.38 -27.11 -51.54
CA GLU A 213 -18.18 -26.64 -52.24
C GLU A 213 -17.88 -25.16 -51.95
N LEU A 214 -18.91 -24.29 -52.00
CA LEU A 214 -18.75 -22.89 -51.63
C LEU A 214 -18.29 -22.74 -50.18
N LYS A 215 -18.85 -23.51 -49.24
CA LYS A 215 -18.39 -23.53 -47.85
C LYS A 215 -16.93 -23.94 -47.75
N ARG A 216 -16.49 -24.99 -48.45
CA ARG A 216 -15.09 -25.43 -48.49
C ARG A 216 -14.18 -24.28 -48.93
N ASP A 217 -14.48 -23.65 -50.05
CA ASP A 217 -13.63 -22.58 -50.60
C ASP A 217 -13.57 -21.36 -49.67
N LYS A 218 -14.70 -20.97 -49.06
CA LYS A 218 -14.71 -19.87 -48.08
C LYS A 218 -13.99 -20.23 -46.78
N THR A 219 -14.09 -21.48 -46.32
CA THR A 219 -13.34 -21.92 -45.13
C THR A 219 -11.83 -21.87 -45.36
N LEU A 220 -11.34 -22.22 -46.56
CA LEU A 220 -9.92 -22.08 -46.91
C LEU A 220 -9.46 -20.62 -46.83
N VAL A 221 -10.25 -19.69 -47.35
CA VAL A 221 -9.95 -18.24 -47.27
C VAL A 221 -9.88 -17.79 -45.81
N ILE A 222 -10.86 -18.16 -44.98
CA ILE A 222 -10.87 -17.83 -43.54
C ILE A 222 -9.64 -18.42 -42.84
N GLN A 223 -9.29 -19.67 -43.13
CA GLN A 223 -8.12 -20.34 -42.55
C GLN A 223 -6.82 -19.63 -42.94
N CYS A 224 -6.67 -19.19 -44.19
CA CYS A 224 -5.51 -18.42 -44.63
C CYS A 224 -5.36 -17.11 -43.85
N TYR A 225 -6.44 -16.35 -43.69
CA TYR A 225 -6.41 -15.11 -42.90
C TYR A 225 -6.14 -15.38 -41.42
N TYR A 226 -6.73 -16.43 -40.86
CA TYR A 226 -6.51 -16.81 -39.47
C TYR A 226 -5.05 -17.20 -39.21
N ARG A 227 -4.44 -18.02 -40.07
CA ARG A 227 -3.00 -18.36 -39.99
C ARG A 227 -2.13 -17.10 -40.04
N GLY A 228 -2.45 -16.17 -40.94
CA GLY A 228 -1.75 -14.88 -41.03
C GLY A 228 -1.93 -14.02 -39.77
N TYR A 229 -3.13 -13.98 -39.19
CA TYR A 229 -3.41 -13.28 -37.95
C TYR A 229 -2.61 -13.88 -36.77
N VAL A 230 -2.60 -15.20 -36.62
CA VAL A 230 -1.86 -15.90 -35.56
C VAL A 230 -0.36 -15.60 -35.67
N ALA A 231 0.21 -15.64 -36.88
CA ALA A 231 1.62 -15.30 -37.11
C ALA A 231 1.94 -13.84 -36.75
N ARG A 232 1.06 -12.89 -37.11
CA ARG A 232 1.23 -11.48 -36.72
C ARG A 232 1.13 -11.27 -35.22
N LYS A 233 0.19 -11.92 -34.54
CA LYS A 233 0.04 -11.85 -33.08
C LYS A 233 1.31 -12.36 -32.38
N ARG A 234 1.87 -13.49 -32.84
CA ARG A 234 3.12 -14.05 -32.31
C ARG A 234 4.32 -13.13 -32.53
N THR A 235 4.47 -12.60 -33.73
CA THR A 235 5.59 -11.68 -34.04
C THR A 235 5.47 -10.35 -33.30
N TRP A 236 4.25 -9.86 -33.06
CA TRP A 236 4.03 -8.67 -32.25
C TRP A 236 4.43 -8.90 -30.79
N ALA A 237 4.02 -10.02 -30.18
CA ALA A 237 4.43 -10.38 -28.82
C ALA A 237 5.96 -10.50 -28.68
N MET A 238 6.65 -11.06 -29.69
CA MET A 238 8.12 -11.11 -29.69
C MET A 238 8.76 -9.72 -29.76
N ARG A 239 8.23 -8.81 -30.60
CA ARG A 239 8.72 -7.43 -30.69
C ARG A 239 8.49 -6.66 -29.39
N GLU A 240 7.34 -6.86 -28.76
CA GLU A 240 7.01 -6.26 -27.47
C GLU A 240 7.98 -6.75 -26.39
N ALA A 241 8.26 -8.05 -26.33
CA ALA A 241 9.24 -8.61 -25.40
C ALA A 241 10.64 -8.00 -25.59
N LEU A 242 11.14 -7.95 -26.83
CA LEU A 242 12.45 -7.32 -27.14
C LEU A 242 12.47 -5.82 -26.83
N TYR A 243 11.36 -5.12 -27.06
CA TYR A 243 11.24 -3.70 -26.73
C TYR A 243 11.30 -3.47 -25.22
N LEU A 244 10.60 -4.30 -24.43
CA LEU A 244 10.62 -4.23 -22.98
C LEU A 244 12.00 -4.57 -22.40
N GLU A 245 12.68 -5.58 -22.96
CA GLU A 245 14.06 -5.92 -22.61
C GLU A 245 15.01 -4.74 -22.87
N HIS A 246 14.93 -4.15 -24.06
CA HIS A 246 15.75 -2.98 -24.40
C HIS A 246 15.45 -1.76 -23.51
N LEU A 247 14.18 -1.55 -23.15
CA LEU A 247 13.80 -0.49 -22.22
C LEU A 247 14.39 -0.75 -20.82
N ALA A 248 14.32 -1.99 -20.34
CA ALA A 248 14.89 -2.38 -19.05
C ALA A 248 16.42 -2.22 -19.02
N GLU A 249 17.12 -2.59 -20.10
CA GLU A 249 18.55 -2.37 -20.26
C GLU A 249 18.91 -0.88 -20.20
N ARG A 250 18.14 -0.04 -20.90
CA ARG A 250 18.33 1.42 -20.89
C ARG A 250 18.09 2.00 -19.50
N GLU A 251 17.02 1.61 -18.83
CA GLU A 251 16.76 2.05 -17.45
C GLU A 251 17.87 1.60 -16.48
N ALA A 252 18.39 0.37 -16.64
CA ALA A 252 19.50 -0.13 -15.83
C ALA A 252 20.80 0.64 -16.12
N ALA A 253 21.09 0.94 -17.39
CA ALA A 253 22.21 1.77 -17.80
C ALA A 253 22.09 3.20 -17.23
N GLU A 254 20.92 3.82 -17.30
CA GLU A 254 20.66 5.14 -16.73
C GLU A 254 20.79 5.13 -15.20
N LYS A 255 20.25 4.11 -14.52
CA LYS A 255 20.38 3.94 -13.06
C LYS A 255 21.84 3.77 -12.65
N SER A 256 22.61 2.95 -13.38
CA SER A 256 24.03 2.74 -13.09
C SER A 256 24.86 4.00 -13.37
N ALA A 257 24.59 4.71 -14.47
CA ALA A 257 25.24 5.98 -14.78
C ALA A 257 24.94 7.06 -13.72
N ALA A 258 23.68 7.17 -13.30
CA ALA A 258 23.27 8.08 -12.23
C ALA A 258 23.92 7.70 -10.87
N ALA A 259 24.05 6.41 -10.56
CA ALA A 259 24.75 5.96 -9.36
C ALA A 259 26.25 6.29 -9.40
N ASN A 260 26.90 6.11 -10.56
CA ASN A 260 28.30 6.46 -10.76
C ASN A 260 28.53 7.98 -10.65
N GLU A 261 27.63 8.78 -11.24
CA GLU A 261 27.69 10.24 -11.13
C GLU A 261 27.48 10.70 -9.68
N LYS A 262 26.53 10.12 -8.95
CA LYS A 262 26.35 10.39 -7.51
C LYS A 262 27.59 10.04 -6.70
N ARG A 263 28.25 8.90 -6.98
CA ARG A 263 29.52 8.53 -6.34
C ARG A 263 30.62 9.55 -6.62
N ARG A 264 30.74 9.98 -7.88
CA ARG A 264 31.71 11.00 -8.28
C ARG A 264 31.46 12.34 -7.60
N GLN A 265 30.20 12.77 -7.55
CA GLN A 265 29.80 13.98 -6.83
C GLN A 265 30.12 13.88 -5.34
N TYR A 266 29.86 12.74 -4.71
CA TYR A 266 30.21 12.51 -3.32
C TYR A 266 31.73 12.57 -3.07
N GLU A 267 32.56 11.98 -3.95
CA GLU A 267 34.02 12.09 -3.86
C GLU A 267 34.52 13.53 -4.02
N VAL A 268 33.92 14.30 -4.93
CA VAL A 268 34.22 15.72 -5.10
C VAL A 268 33.79 16.51 -3.86
N GLU A 269 32.61 16.25 -3.31
CA GLU A 269 32.14 16.91 -2.09
C GLU A 269 33.07 16.62 -0.91
N ARG A 270 33.55 15.38 -0.75
CA ARG A 270 34.50 15.01 0.32
C ARG A 270 35.82 15.78 0.24
N ARG A 271 36.29 16.09 -0.98
CA ARG A 271 37.50 16.89 -1.20
C ARG A 271 37.26 18.38 -0.96
N MET A 272 36.11 18.89 -1.39
CA MET A 272 35.78 20.31 -1.26
C MET A 272 35.40 20.68 0.18
N ASN A 273 34.66 19.80 0.86
CA ASN A 273 34.08 20.01 2.18
C ASN A 273 34.28 18.76 3.07
N PRO A 274 35.49 18.52 3.61
CA PRO A 274 35.76 17.38 4.47
C PRO A 274 34.96 17.47 5.78
N LYS A 275 34.19 16.42 6.11
CA LYS A 275 33.33 16.38 7.32
C LYS A 275 33.79 15.31 8.30
N SER A 276 34.17 14.14 7.79
CA SER A 276 34.61 12.98 8.58
C SER A 276 36.12 12.98 8.82
N LEU A 277 36.56 12.28 9.87
CA LEU A 277 37.98 12.00 10.11
C LEU A 277 38.64 11.31 8.90
N THR A 278 37.93 10.39 8.26
CA THR A 278 38.37 9.69 7.04
C THR A 278 38.58 10.61 5.85
N ASP A 279 37.87 11.75 5.81
CA ASP A 279 38.02 12.75 4.75
C ASP A 279 39.28 13.57 4.97
N PHE A 280 39.56 13.92 6.22
CA PHE A 280 40.81 14.59 6.59
C PHE A 280 42.03 13.69 6.38
N GLU A 281 41.93 12.39 6.70
CA GLU A 281 42.99 11.42 6.38
C GLU A 281 43.30 11.37 4.89
N LEU A 282 42.28 11.39 4.03
CA LEU A 282 42.46 11.46 2.58
C LEU A 282 43.23 12.72 2.17
N LEU A 283 42.85 13.89 2.71
CA LEU A 283 43.53 15.16 2.42
C LEU A 283 44.98 15.18 2.90
N TYR A 284 45.27 14.62 4.08
CA TYR A 284 46.64 14.49 4.57
C TYR A 284 47.47 13.56 3.68
N ASN A 285 46.90 12.44 3.23
CA ASN A 285 47.56 11.51 2.31
C ASN A 285 47.81 12.14 0.93
N GLU A 286 46.84 12.87 0.38
CA GLU A 286 46.99 13.60 -0.89
C GLU A 286 48.05 14.72 -0.78
N LEU A 287 48.08 15.45 0.34
CA LEU A 287 49.09 16.47 0.60
C LEU A 287 50.49 15.87 0.74
N GLU A 288 50.62 14.74 1.42
CA GLU A 288 51.88 14.03 1.58
C GLU A 288 52.37 13.47 0.24
N ALA A 289 51.49 12.89 -0.58
CA ALA A 289 51.82 12.44 -1.92
C ALA A 289 52.25 13.60 -2.84
N TRP A 290 51.60 14.76 -2.73
CA TRP A 290 52.02 15.97 -3.44
C TRP A 290 53.41 16.44 -2.99
N ARG A 291 53.66 16.49 -1.67
CA ARG A 291 54.96 16.84 -1.10
C ARG A 291 56.07 15.93 -1.64
N GLN A 292 55.84 14.61 -1.65
CA GLN A 292 56.81 13.64 -2.15
C GLN A 292 57.10 13.82 -3.65
N LYS A 293 56.06 14.06 -4.47
CA LYS A 293 56.22 14.34 -5.90
C LYS A 293 57.01 15.62 -6.16
N GLU A 294 56.72 16.68 -5.42
CA GLU A 294 57.39 17.97 -5.57
C GLU A 294 58.84 17.93 -5.06
N MET A 295 59.09 17.24 -3.94
CA MET A 295 60.47 16.98 -3.47
C MET A 295 61.26 16.19 -4.51
N ALA A 296 60.67 15.14 -5.09
CA ALA A 296 61.31 14.37 -6.15
C ALA A 296 61.60 15.23 -7.39
N ALA A 297 60.66 16.09 -7.80
CA ALA A 297 60.85 17.01 -8.92
C ALA A 297 61.97 18.03 -8.67
N ILE A 298 62.02 18.63 -7.47
CA ILE A 298 63.10 19.57 -7.07
C ILE A 298 64.45 18.84 -7.03
N SER A 299 64.50 17.61 -6.52
CA SER A 299 65.74 16.82 -6.48
C SER A 299 66.25 16.39 -7.85
N ALA A 300 65.35 16.21 -8.83
CA ALA A 300 65.72 15.86 -10.20
C ALA A 300 66.29 17.04 -10.99
N LEU A 301 65.97 18.27 -10.57
CA LEU A 301 66.58 19.48 -11.12
C LEU A 301 67.97 19.63 -10.47
N ASN A 302 69.05 19.38 -11.23
CA ASN A 302 70.44 19.56 -10.80
C ASN A 302 70.77 21.05 -10.59
N LEU A 303 70.13 21.68 -9.61
CA LEU A 303 70.25 23.09 -9.22
C LEU A 303 71.46 23.31 -8.32
N SER A 304 71.90 24.56 -8.21
CA SER A 304 72.89 24.94 -7.20
C SER A 304 72.34 24.80 -5.78
N ASP A 305 73.21 24.57 -4.80
CA ASP A 305 72.82 24.39 -3.39
C ASP A 305 71.99 25.55 -2.83
N THR A 306 72.22 26.77 -3.32
CA THR A 306 71.46 27.97 -2.92
C THR A 306 70.05 27.94 -3.48
N GLU A 307 69.90 27.67 -4.78
CA GLU A 307 68.60 27.63 -5.44
C GLU A 307 67.77 26.43 -4.96
N TYR A 308 68.41 25.29 -4.69
CA TYR A 308 67.75 24.11 -4.10
C TYR A 308 67.12 24.43 -2.74
N LYS A 309 67.87 25.13 -1.87
CA LYS A 309 67.37 25.54 -0.53
C LYS A 309 66.21 26.53 -0.64
N GLU A 310 66.28 27.48 -1.57
CA GLU A 310 65.17 28.43 -1.81
C GLU A 310 63.90 27.69 -2.27
N ARG A 311 64.02 26.79 -3.25
CA ARG A 311 62.88 25.97 -3.73
C ARG A 311 62.31 25.07 -2.64
N MET A 312 63.15 24.51 -1.79
CA MET A 312 62.71 23.69 -0.66
C MET A 312 61.98 24.53 0.39
N ASN A 313 62.45 25.75 0.68
CA ASN A 313 61.77 26.69 1.57
C ASN A 313 60.40 27.10 1.01
N ASP A 314 60.30 27.36 -0.30
CA ASP A 314 59.02 27.64 -0.96
C ASP A 314 58.05 26.45 -0.86
N LEU A 315 58.55 25.22 -1.03
CA LEU A 315 57.75 24.00 -0.85
C LEU A 315 57.23 23.90 0.60
N LEU A 316 58.09 24.12 1.59
CA LEU A 316 57.70 24.12 3.00
C LEU A 316 56.68 25.22 3.32
N ALA A 317 56.83 26.41 2.76
CA ALA A 317 55.87 27.50 2.93
C ALA A 317 54.49 27.13 2.35
N LYS A 318 54.46 26.52 1.16
CA LYS A 318 53.23 26.00 0.54
C LYS A 318 52.60 24.88 1.38
N GLN A 319 53.40 23.92 1.87
CA GLN A 319 52.94 22.85 2.74
C GLN A 319 52.34 23.39 4.04
N SER A 320 53.03 24.31 4.72
CA SER A 320 52.58 24.94 5.96
C SER A 320 51.25 25.67 5.76
N LYS A 321 51.10 26.41 4.65
CA LYS A 321 49.84 27.06 4.28
C LYS A 321 48.72 26.05 4.06
N ALA A 322 49.00 24.93 3.38
CA ALA A 322 48.02 23.86 3.16
C ALA A 322 47.58 23.20 4.48
N LEU A 323 48.52 22.89 5.38
CA LEU A 323 48.20 22.35 6.71
C LEU A 323 47.34 23.32 7.52
N GLN A 324 47.67 24.62 7.53
CA GLN A 324 46.85 25.63 8.19
C GLN A 324 45.43 25.71 7.62
N THR A 325 45.26 25.53 6.31
CA THR A 325 43.92 25.47 5.71
C THR A 325 43.15 24.22 6.13
N ILE A 326 43.81 23.06 6.18
CA ILE A 326 43.20 21.82 6.66
C ILE A 326 42.78 21.95 8.13
N ASP A 327 43.60 22.57 8.97
CA ASP A 327 43.27 22.79 10.38
C ASP A 327 42.07 23.73 10.56
N ARG A 328 41.95 24.79 9.74
CA ARG A 328 40.75 25.65 9.74
C ARG A 328 39.50 24.86 9.35
N LEU A 329 39.59 24.06 8.28
CA LEU A 329 38.49 23.19 7.84
C LEU A 329 38.10 22.18 8.93
N LYS A 330 39.07 21.64 9.65
CA LYS A 330 38.84 20.71 10.77
C LYS A 330 38.11 21.38 11.93
N VAL A 331 38.48 22.62 12.28
CA VAL A 331 37.79 23.40 13.31
C VAL A 331 36.34 23.69 12.88
N ASP A 332 36.12 24.09 11.63
CA ASP A 332 34.78 24.41 11.14
C ASP A 332 33.91 23.16 10.97
N ALA A 333 34.48 22.04 10.51
CA ALA A 333 33.80 20.74 10.47
C ALA A 333 33.44 20.25 11.87
N SER A 334 34.32 20.46 12.87
CA SER A 334 34.03 20.12 14.27
C SER A 334 32.86 20.95 14.82
N LYS A 335 32.80 22.25 14.52
CA LYS A 335 31.67 23.12 14.91
C LYS A 335 30.36 22.68 14.27
N HIS A 336 30.34 22.48 12.95
CA HIS A 336 29.15 22.02 12.24
C HIS A 336 28.73 20.61 12.69
N GLY A 337 29.70 19.71 12.89
CA GLY A 337 29.46 18.36 13.40
C GLY A 337 28.89 18.38 14.82
N HIS A 338 29.35 19.26 15.69
CA HIS A 338 28.74 19.44 17.02
C HIS A 338 27.30 19.95 16.91
N GLN A 339 27.03 20.97 16.09
CA GLN A 339 25.66 21.47 15.86
C GLN A 339 24.72 20.37 15.31
N GLN A 340 25.17 19.58 14.33
CA GLN A 340 24.38 18.47 13.80
C GLN A 340 24.16 17.36 14.84
N ARG A 341 25.16 17.04 15.68
CA ARG A 341 24.99 16.08 16.77
C ARG A 341 23.98 16.56 17.79
N VAL A 342 24.03 17.84 18.18
CA VAL A 342 23.06 18.44 19.09
C VAL A 342 21.66 18.40 18.46
N GLY A 343 21.49 18.81 17.21
CA GLY A 343 20.21 18.74 16.51
C GLY A 343 19.65 17.32 16.45
N ARG A 344 20.47 16.32 16.08
CA ARG A 344 20.08 14.92 16.05
C ARG A 344 19.74 14.37 17.43
N MET A 345 20.47 14.79 18.46
CA MET A 345 20.23 14.39 19.85
C MET A 345 18.86 14.90 20.32
N LEU A 346 18.55 16.17 20.09
CA LEU A 346 17.26 16.76 20.41
C LEU A 346 16.11 16.08 19.64
N GLU A 347 16.29 15.83 18.34
CA GLU A 347 15.32 15.11 17.53
C GLU A 347 15.08 13.68 18.03
N LEU A 348 16.11 13.00 18.54
CA LEU A 348 15.97 11.66 19.10
C LEU A 348 15.26 11.68 20.48
N MET A 349 15.43 12.75 21.27
CA MET A 349 14.69 12.95 22.53
C MET A 349 13.20 13.24 22.30
N SER A 350 12.86 13.96 21.21
CA SER A 350 11.48 14.34 20.89
C SER A 350 10.70 13.25 20.15
N LYS A 351 11.36 12.16 19.71
CA LYS A 351 10.69 11.11 18.92
C LYS A 351 9.63 10.36 19.72
N PRO A 352 8.48 10.05 19.10
CA PRO A 352 7.45 9.24 19.75
C PRO A 352 7.98 7.85 20.06
N LYS A 353 7.45 7.25 21.14
CA LYS A 353 7.81 5.87 21.50
C LYS A 353 6.98 4.91 20.67
N LEU A 354 7.62 3.89 20.14
CA LEU A 354 6.98 2.81 19.40
C LEU A 354 6.51 1.74 20.41
N TRP A 355 5.21 1.54 20.53
CA TRP A 355 4.61 0.51 21.37
C TRP A 355 4.09 -0.62 20.49
N GLU A 356 4.54 -1.84 20.75
CA GLU A 356 4.00 -3.04 20.11
C GLU A 356 2.69 -3.43 20.80
N LEU A 357 1.60 -3.44 20.05
CA LEU A 357 0.32 -3.97 20.51
C LEU A 357 0.34 -5.50 20.49
N GLY A 358 -0.55 -6.13 21.26
CA GLY A 358 -0.63 -7.59 21.36
C GLY A 358 -0.96 -8.33 20.05
N ASN A 359 -1.35 -7.60 19.00
CA ASN A 359 -1.59 -8.10 17.63
C ASN A 359 -0.36 -7.96 16.71
N GLY A 360 0.77 -7.45 17.20
CA GLY A 360 1.99 -7.21 16.41
C GLY A 360 2.00 -5.88 15.63
N GLU A 361 0.98 -5.04 15.79
CA GLU A 361 0.98 -3.69 15.23
C GLU A 361 1.83 -2.75 16.10
N VAL A 362 2.59 -1.85 15.48
CA VAL A 362 3.39 -0.84 16.18
C VAL A 362 2.64 0.48 16.16
N GLN A 363 2.32 1.03 17.34
CA GLN A 363 1.70 2.34 17.49
C GLN A 363 2.72 3.36 17.99
N GLU A 364 2.77 4.51 17.32
CA GLU A 364 3.55 5.66 17.77
C GLU A 364 2.78 6.38 18.89
N VAL A 365 3.39 6.53 20.06
CA VAL A 365 2.80 7.15 21.25
C VAL A 365 3.70 8.28 21.74
N HIS A 366 3.14 9.49 21.77
CA HIS A 366 3.75 10.61 22.47
C HIS A 366 3.44 10.49 23.96
N THR A 367 4.49 10.44 24.76
CA THR A 367 4.43 10.53 26.23
C THR A 367 4.62 11.98 26.66
N ALA A 368 4.14 12.36 27.84
CA ALA A 368 4.37 13.70 28.38
C ALA A 368 5.86 14.10 28.41
N SER A 369 6.76 13.12 28.59
CA SER A 369 8.21 13.30 28.53
C SER A 369 8.73 13.64 27.12
N THR A 370 8.20 12.98 26.09
CA THR A 370 8.58 13.23 24.68
C THR A 370 7.94 14.51 24.14
N GLU A 371 6.73 14.86 24.58
CA GLU A 371 6.09 16.15 24.26
C GLU A 371 6.90 17.30 24.86
N ARG A 372 7.27 17.20 26.14
CA ARG A 372 8.16 18.16 26.79
C ARG A 372 9.51 18.28 26.07
N ALA A 373 10.11 17.16 25.66
CA ALA A 373 11.36 17.19 24.91
C ALA A 373 11.20 17.85 23.52
N GLN A 374 10.04 17.70 22.89
CA GLN A 374 9.70 18.38 21.65
C GLN A 374 9.57 19.90 21.85
N GLU A 375 8.84 20.35 22.86
CA GLU A 375 8.71 21.78 23.20
C GLU A 375 10.09 22.41 23.46
N LEU A 376 10.95 21.73 24.23
CA LEU A 376 12.31 22.19 24.52
C LEU A 376 13.20 22.25 23.26
N MET A 377 13.04 21.28 22.35
CA MET A 377 13.73 21.30 21.06
C MET A 377 13.29 22.50 20.21
N GLU A 378 11.99 22.76 20.13
CA GLU A 378 11.42 23.88 19.37
C GLU A 378 11.92 25.23 19.92
N LEU A 379 11.96 25.40 21.25
CA LEU A 379 12.53 26.58 21.90
C LEU A 379 14.02 26.74 21.60
N TYR A 380 14.82 25.66 21.65
CA TYR A 380 16.24 25.72 21.32
C TYR A 380 16.47 26.09 19.85
N GLN A 381 15.66 25.56 18.93
CA GLN A 381 15.72 25.93 17.51
C GLN A 381 15.33 27.40 17.31
N GLY A 382 14.26 27.86 17.95
CA GLY A 382 13.84 29.27 17.93
C GLY A 382 14.89 30.23 18.50
N LEU A 383 15.61 29.83 19.56
CA LEU A 383 16.71 30.63 20.12
C LEU A 383 17.89 30.76 19.17
N ASN A 384 18.11 29.77 18.30
CA ASN A 384 19.20 29.76 17.33
C ASN A 384 18.84 30.36 15.96
N ASP A 385 17.56 30.59 15.67
CA ASP A 385 17.16 31.23 14.42
C ASP A 385 17.48 32.73 14.45
N THR A 386 18.23 33.17 13.44
CA THR A 386 18.65 34.56 13.26
C THR A 386 17.75 35.34 12.30
N ARG A 387 16.72 34.70 11.73
CA ARG A 387 15.84 35.30 10.71
C ARG A 387 14.47 35.71 11.24
N LEU A 388 14.29 35.70 12.56
CA LEU A 388 13.02 36.03 13.22
C LEU A 388 12.77 37.54 13.20
N ALA A 389 11.49 37.92 13.08
CA ALA A 389 11.08 39.28 13.38
C ALA A 389 11.30 39.62 14.86
N ILE A 390 11.38 40.91 15.20
CA ILE A 390 11.60 41.33 16.59
C ILE A 390 10.49 40.80 17.51
N ASP A 391 9.23 40.87 17.07
CA ASP A 391 8.07 40.40 17.85
C ASP A 391 8.12 38.88 18.06
N GLU A 392 8.38 38.10 17.00
CA GLU A 392 8.56 36.64 17.08
C GLU A 392 9.72 36.26 18.01
N ARG A 393 10.82 37.02 17.95
CA ARG A 393 11.98 36.81 18.83
C ARG A 393 11.62 37.08 20.29
N LEU A 394 10.86 38.14 20.57
CA LEU A 394 10.39 38.45 21.91
C LEU A 394 9.45 37.35 22.44
N ASP A 395 8.60 36.78 21.60
CA ASP A 395 7.74 35.65 21.97
C ASP A 395 8.55 34.38 22.30
N VAL A 396 9.57 34.06 21.51
CA VAL A 396 10.48 32.93 21.81
C VAL A 396 11.21 33.16 23.14
N LEU A 397 11.70 34.37 23.40
CA LEU A 397 12.35 34.73 24.66
C LEU A 397 11.39 34.64 25.84
N LEU A 398 10.13 35.05 25.64
CA LEU A 398 9.08 34.94 26.64
C LEU A 398 8.83 33.47 26.98
N ASN A 399 8.58 32.62 25.99
CA ASN A 399 8.32 31.19 26.21
C ASN A 399 9.52 30.48 26.85
N THR A 400 10.74 30.82 26.45
CA THR A 400 11.98 30.35 27.09
C THR A 400 12.06 30.77 28.56
N LYS A 401 11.67 32.01 28.87
CA LYS A 401 11.64 32.53 30.24
C LYS A 401 10.61 31.79 31.11
N TRP A 402 9.42 31.53 30.60
CA TRP A 402 8.39 30.80 31.36
C TRP A 402 8.82 29.36 31.63
N THR A 403 9.31 28.64 30.63
CA THR A 403 9.80 27.26 30.79
C THR A 403 11.00 27.15 31.74
N ALA A 404 11.90 28.12 31.76
CA ALA A 404 13.00 28.17 32.72
C ALA A 404 12.54 28.49 34.16
N LYS A 405 11.46 29.28 34.33
CA LYS A 405 10.92 29.65 35.64
C LYS A 405 10.23 28.52 36.39
N ASP A 406 9.88 27.42 35.70
CA ASP A 406 9.31 26.24 36.34
C ASP A 406 10.27 25.61 37.36
N PHE A 407 11.57 25.88 37.25
CA PHE A 407 12.59 25.39 38.17
C PHE A 407 13.48 26.51 38.70
N ASP A 408 13.61 26.61 40.02
CA ASP A 408 14.48 27.59 40.66
C ASP A 408 15.89 27.01 40.88
N CYS A 409 16.81 27.26 39.95
CA CYS A 409 18.23 26.93 40.11
C CYS A 409 19.15 28.04 39.57
N PRO A 410 20.46 28.04 39.88
CA PRO A 410 21.38 29.05 39.37
C PRO A 410 21.40 29.13 37.83
N LEU A 411 21.30 27.98 37.15
CA LEU A 411 21.27 27.91 35.69
C LEU A 411 20.03 28.61 35.10
N THR A 412 18.84 28.38 35.66
CA THR A 412 17.61 29.01 35.17
C THR A 412 17.55 30.50 35.48
N ARG A 413 18.12 30.95 36.61
CA ARG A 413 18.27 32.38 36.92
C ARG A 413 19.14 33.10 35.89
N ASP A 414 20.26 32.51 35.52
CA ASP A 414 21.15 33.05 34.48
C ASP A 414 20.45 33.10 33.11
N ILE A 415 19.68 32.07 32.76
CA ILE A 415 18.89 32.05 31.51
C ILE A 415 17.85 33.18 31.51
N VAL A 416 17.08 33.33 32.60
CA VAL A 416 16.05 34.37 32.73
C VAL A 416 16.66 35.77 32.67
N GLU A 417 17.79 36.02 33.35
CA GLU A 417 18.49 37.30 33.29
C GLU A 417 18.96 37.63 31.86
N LEU A 418 19.50 36.64 31.15
CA LEU A 418 19.94 36.83 29.75
C LEU A 418 18.75 37.06 28.81
N CYS A 419 17.62 36.38 29.00
CA CYS A 419 16.40 36.64 28.24
C CYS A 419 15.90 38.09 28.46
N ASP A 420 15.85 38.55 29.71
CA ASP A 420 15.40 39.90 30.04
C ASP A 420 16.34 40.97 29.47
N ARG A 421 17.65 40.73 29.54
CA ARG A 421 18.66 41.60 28.94
C ARG A 421 18.57 41.64 27.42
N GLU A 422 18.31 40.52 26.75
CA GLU A 422 18.11 40.49 25.29
C GLU A 422 16.85 41.28 24.91
N ALA A 423 15.73 41.03 25.60
CA ALA A 423 14.46 41.71 25.36
C ALA A 423 14.59 43.23 25.55
N GLU A 424 15.27 43.68 26.61
CA GLU A 424 15.53 45.11 26.83
C GLU A 424 16.37 45.73 25.71
N MET A 425 17.41 45.03 25.24
CA MET A 425 18.25 45.53 24.15
C MET A 425 17.52 45.58 22.81
N LEU A 426 16.63 44.61 22.54
CA LEU A 426 15.76 44.61 21.36
C LEU A 426 14.75 45.76 21.41
N ASN A 427 14.07 45.95 22.55
CA ASN A 427 13.13 47.07 22.75
C ASN A 427 13.79 48.44 22.62
N ARG A 428 15.10 48.54 22.93
CA ARG A 428 15.91 49.75 22.72
C ARG A 428 16.46 49.91 21.30
N GLY A 429 16.13 48.99 20.38
CA GLY A 429 16.53 49.05 18.97
C GLY A 429 18.02 48.79 18.72
N ARG A 430 18.69 47.98 19.56
CA ARG A 430 20.09 47.60 19.31
C ARG A 430 20.19 46.66 18.11
N SER A 431 21.28 46.79 17.34
CA SER A 431 21.51 45.95 16.18
C SER A 431 21.87 44.52 16.59
N GLU A 432 21.35 43.55 15.84
CA GLU A 432 21.51 42.12 16.15
C GLU A 432 22.98 41.66 16.18
N ALA A 433 23.85 42.32 15.41
CA ALA A 433 25.28 42.03 15.40
C ALA A 433 25.94 42.19 16.78
N THR A 434 25.45 43.14 17.60
CA THR A 434 25.96 43.35 18.97
C THR A 434 25.46 42.30 19.96
N LEU A 435 24.35 41.62 19.65
CA LEU A 435 23.72 40.60 20.47
C LEU A 435 24.30 39.20 20.24
N GLY A 436 25.16 39.00 19.25
CA GLY A 436 25.66 37.67 18.88
C GLY A 436 26.37 36.91 20.02
N GLY A 437 27.13 37.61 20.86
CA GLY A 437 27.77 36.99 22.04
C GLY A 437 26.76 36.59 23.12
N LEU A 438 25.74 37.43 23.34
CA LEU A 438 24.67 37.17 24.30
C LEU A 438 23.80 36.00 23.85
N ARG A 439 23.34 35.99 22.59
CA ARG A 439 22.55 34.91 22.00
C ARG A 439 23.27 33.56 22.05
N LYS A 440 24.57 33.53 21.77
CA LYS A 440 25.39 32.31 21.91
C LYS A 440 25.46 31.80 23.35
N ARG A 441 25.64 32.70 24.33
CA ARG A 441 25.67 32.33 25.75
C ARG A 441 24.31 31.80 26.18
N LEU A 442 23.21 32.47 25.81
CA LEU A 442 21.85 32.04 26.11
C LEU A 442 21.56 30.64 25.52
N SER A 443 21.86 30.44 24.23
CA SER A 443 21.68 29.14 23.56
C SER A 443 22.49 28.01 24.21
N ASN A 444 23.74 28.27 24.60
CA ASN A 444 24.58 27.26 25.27
C ASN A 444 24.04 26.92 26.67
N LEU A 445 23.60 27.91 27.46
CA LEU A 445 23.01 27.66 28.77
C LEU A 445 21.66 26.95 28.66
N PHE A 446 20.85 27.30 27.67
CA PHE A 446 19.60 26.61 27.39
C PHE A 446 19.84 25.17 26.93
N LEU A 447 20.88 24.91 26.13
CA LEU A 447 21.27 23.54 25.78
C LEU A 447 21.64 22.72 27.03
N GLN A 448 22.42 23.29 27.96
CA GLN A 448 22.74 22.65 29.23
C GLN A 448 21.47 22.35 30.06
N PHE A 449 20.49 23.25 30.02
CA PHE A 449 19.17 23.02 30.64
C PHE A 449 18.46 21.82 30.01
N VAL A 450 18.42 21.72 28.68
CA VAL A 450 17.78 20.60 27.96
C VAL A 450 18.52 19.27 28.15
N GLU A 451 19.84 19.28 28.34
CA GLU A 451 20.66 18.08 28.59
C GLU A 451 20.53 17.56 30.03
N THR A 452 19.97 18.33 30.96
CA THR A 452 19.86 17.94 32.38
C THR A 452 18.61 17.10 32.62
N PRO A 453 18.70 15.87 33.19
CA PRO A 453 17.57 14.96 33.37
C PRO A 453 16.45 15.49 34.24
N ASP A 454 16.80 16.34 35.22
CA ASP A 454 15.84 16.94 36.15
C ASP A 454 14.83 17.84 35.43
N PHE A 455 15.23 18.46 34.31
CA PHE A 455 14.39 19.34 33.51
C PHE A 455 13.83 18.64 32.26
N ASN A 456 14.57 17.68 31.72
CA ASN A 456 14.19 16.85 30.58
C ASN A 456 14.42 15.36 30.89
N PRO A 457 13.37 14.61 31.25
CA PRO A 457 13.51 13.19 31.60
C PRO A 457 14.05 12.32 30.46
N GLU A 458 13.83 12.69 29.19
CA GLU A 458 14.37 11.94 28.04
C GLU A 458 15.89 12.13 27.87
N ALA A 459 16.48 13.16 28.49
CA ALA A 459 17.92 13.40 28.44
C ALA A 459 18.74 12.33 29.17
N ALA A 460 18.14 11.63 30.14
CA ALA A 460 18.76 10.52 30.87
C ALA A 460 19.27 9.41 29.94
N ARG A 461 18.65 9.22 28.76
CA ARG A 461 19.05 8.21 27.77
C ARG A 461 20.39 8.51 27.10
N PHE A 462 20.79 9.77 27.06
CA PHE A 462 21.96 10.25 26.31
C PHE A 462 23.15 10.56 27.21
N LEU A 463 22.93 10.69 28.51
CA LEU A 463 24.02 10.74 29.48
C LEU A 463 24.69 9.39 29.53
N LYS A 464 26.01 9.37 29.31
CA LYS A 464 26.83 8.19 29.60
C LYS A 464 26.67 7.88 31.09
N THR A 465 25.85 6.91 31.43
CA THR A 465 25.79 6.35 32.78
C THR A 465 27.21 5.90 33.14
N GLN A 466 27.86 6.59 34.09
CA GLN A 466 28.86 5.92 34.90
C GLN A 466 28.09 4.83 35.64
N GLN A 467 28.26 3.57 35.21
CA GLN A 467 27.72 2.45 35.98
C GLN A 467 28.34 2.54 37.38
N PRO A 468 27.56 2.57 38.46
CA PRO A 468 28.13 2.38 39.78
C PRO A 468 28.71 0.96 39.82
N GLU A 469 30.00 0.86 40.15
CA GLU A 469 30.65 -0.43 40.42
C GLU A 469 29.79 -1.19 41.43
N THR A 470 29.16 -2.26 40.96
CA THR A 470 28.43 -3.18 41.83
C THR A 470 29.47 -3.85 42.72
N THR A 471 29.57 -3.35 43.95
CA THR A 471 30.24 -4.04 45.04
C THR A 471 29.61 -5.42 45.16
N ARG A 472 30.32 -6.44 44.66
CA ARG A 472 30.05 -7.85 44.90
C ARG A 472 30.06 -8.06 46.41
N ILE A 473 28.88 -8.00 47.02
CA ILE A 473 28.67 -8.59 48.35
C ILE A 473 28.77 -10.09 48.13
N MET A 474 29.91 -10.66 48.48
CA MET A 474 30.05 -12.11 48.64
C MET A 474 29.13 -12.52 49.79
N SER A 475 27.99 -13.12 49.47
CA SER A 475 27.20 -13.86 50.44
C SER A 475 27.96 -15.14 50.80
N SER A 476 28.77 -15.05 51.85
CA SER A 476 29.24 -16.19 52.62
C SER A 476 28.23 -16.45 53.74
N THR A 477 27.43 -17.51 53.63
CA THR A 477 26.85 -18.29 54.74
C THR A 477 26.18 -19.52 54.12
N MET A 478 26.75 -20.71 54.39
CA MET A 478 26.30 -21.73 55.34
C MET A 478 25.02 -22.45 54.92
#